data_AF-A0A1B8VTU3-F1
#
_entry.id   AF-A0A1B8VTU3-F1
#
_cell.length_a   1.000
_cell.length_b   1.000
_cell.length_c   1.000
_cell.angle_alpha   90.00
_cell.angle_beta   90.00
_cell.angle_gamma   90.00
#
_symmetry.space_group_name_H-M   'P 1'
#
loop_
_entity.id
_entity.type
_entity.pdbx_description
1 polymer ?
#
loop_
_entity_poly.entity_id
_entity_poly.type
_entity_poly.pdbx_seq_one_letter_code
_entity_poly.pdbx_strand_id
1 'polypeptide(L)'
;MYAEDDVTKKNTANNITLSFEATDSRWRTAEEALHDSSSVIPSDAVKVKEYTDNEVRKVFQYESKLLADRLKGYYDFGATLDPESKPGIFIVILKHDDSGIISVVVGAGNNP
;
A
#
# COMPACT_ATOMS: atom_id res chain seq x y z
N MET A 1 23.61 20.79 16.78
CA MET A 1 24.35 19.52 16.87
C MET A 1 23.40 18.48 16.29
N TYR A 2 23.55 18.19 14.99
CA TYR A 2 22.71 17.19 14.33
C TYR A 2 23.22 15.83 14.76
N ALA A 3 22.35 15.00 15.33
CA ALA A 3 22.68 13.61 15.60
C ALA A 3 23.07 12.97 14.26
N GLU A 4 24.25 12.35 14.22
CA GLU A 4 24.68 11.56 13.08
C GLU A 4 23.61 10.48 12.87
N ASP A 5 22.86 10.61 11.77
CA ASP A 5 21.93 9.57 11.35
C ASP A 5 22.74 8.29 11.18
N ASP A 6 22.40 7.30 11.99
CA ASP A 6 22.99 5.97 11.97
C ASP A 6 22.71 5.34 10.60
N VAL A 7 23.68 5.50 9.69
CA VAL A 7 23.67 5.04 8.29
C VAL A 7 23.51 3.51 8.16
N THR A 8 23.45 2.79 9.28
CA THR A 8 23.21 1.34 9.35
C THR A 8 21.72 0.96 9.42
N LYS A 9 20.82 1.91 9.73
CA LYS A 9 19.38 1.68 9.58
C LYS A 9 19.03 1.73 8.09
N LYS A 10 18.78 0.57 7.50
CA LYS A 10 18.07 0.50 6.21
C LYS A 10 16.76 1.26 6.35
N ASN A 11 16.72 2.48 5.83
CA ASN A 11 15.50 3.27 5.70
C ASN A 11 14.61 2.58 4.66
N THR A 12 13.74 1.69 5.12
CA THR A 12 12.77 1.00 4.28
C THR A 12 11.51 1.85 4.20
N ALA A 13 11.17 2.33 2.99
CA ALA A 13 9.85 2.88 2.74
C ALA A 13 8.83 1.74 2.80
N ASN A 14 7.90 1.81 3.74
CA ASN A 14 6.88 0.76 3.95
C ASN A 14 5.54 1.10 3.27
N ASN A 15 5.43 2.31 2.72
CA ASN A 15 4.27 2.76 1.96
C ASN A 15 4.66 3.64 0.77
N ILE A 16 3.78 3.63 -0.24
CA ILE A 16 3.83 4.49 -1.41
C ILE A 16 2.46 5.16 -1.52
N THR A 17 2.44 6.49 -1.70
CA THR A 17 1.20 7.23 -1.97
C THR A 17 1.29 7.88 -3.33
N LEU A 18 0.32 7.57 -4.18
CA LEU A 18 0.09 8.24 -5.47
C LEU A 18 -1.10 9.17 -5.27
N SER A 19 -0.83 10.47 -5.22
CA SER A 19 -1.87 11.50 -5.11
C SER A 19 -2.26 12.01 -6.49
N PHE A 20 -3.55 12.19 -6.72
CA PHE A 20 -4.06 12.74 -7.96
C PHE A 20 -4.45 14.20 -7.76
N GLU A 21 -3.91 15.08 -8.59
CA GLU A 21 -4.26 16.50 -8.55
C GLU A 21 -5.72 16.70 -8.99
N ALA A 22 -6.43 17.58 -8.28
CA ALA A 22 -7.70 18.10 -8.72
C ALA A 22 -7.42 19.04 -9.91
N THR A 23 -7.74 18.57 -11.12
CA THR A 23 -7.62 19.33 -12.35
C THR A 23 -9.01 19.53 -12.97
N ASP A 24 -9.11 20.29 -14.06
CA ASP A 24 -10.36 20.42 -14.83
C ASP A 24 -10.76 19.11 -15.55
N SER A 25 -9.90 18.09 -15.52
CA SER A 25 -10.19 16.77 -16.07
C SER A 25 -11.09 15.96 -15.12
N ARG A 26 -11.84 15.00 -15.67
CA ARG A 26 -12.63 14.10 -14.82
C ARG A 26 -11.73 13.35 -13.83
N TRP A 27 -12.26 13.11 -12.64
CA TRP A 27 -11.62 12.27 -11.65
C TRP A 27 -11.47 10.83 -12.16
N ARG A 28 -10.48 10.13 -11.60
CA ARG A 28 -10.19 8.74 -11.94
C ARG A 28 -11.25 7.82 -11.34
N THR A 29 -11.63 6.79 -12.11
CA THR A 29 -12.37 5.65 -11.54
C THR A 29 -11.43 4.75 -10.72
N ALA A 30 -11.99 3.79 -9.99
CA ALA A 30 -11.20 2.81 -9.25
C ALA A 30 -10.29 1.98 -10.18
N GLU A 31 -10.79 1.60 -11.35
CA GLU A 31 -10.06 0.83 -12.35
C GLU A 31 -8.87 1.61 -12.91
N GLU A 32 -9.06 2.90 -13.19
CA GLU A 32 -8.00 3.78 -13.68
C GLU A 32 -6.93 4.02 -12.62
N ALA A 33 -7.34 4.27 -11.38
CA ALA A 33 -6.40 4.44 -10.27
C ALA A 33 -5.58 3.15 -10.00
N LEU A 34 -6.20 1.97 -10.11
CA LEU A 34 -5.52 0.68 -10.01
C LEU A 34 -4.58 0.44 -11.20
N HIS A 35 -4.98 0.83 -12.40
CA HIS A 35 -4.13 0.76 -13.58
C HIS A 35 -2.90 1.69 -13.44
N ASP A 36 -3.10 2.94 -13.04
CA ASP A 36 -2.02 3.92 -12.82
C ASP A 36 -1.04 3.45 -11.73
N SER A 37 -1.55 2.77 -10.69
CA SER A 37 -0.73 2.21 -9.60
C SER A 37 -0.15 0.82 -9.89
N SER A 38 -0.43 0.23 -11.05
CA SER A 38 0.08 -1.10 -11.42
C SER A 38 1.61 -1.19 -11.41
N SER A 39 2.30 -0.07 -11.67
CA SER A 39 3.76 0.02 -11.65
C SER A 39 4.39 -0.17 -10.25
N VAL A 40 3.62 0.07 -9.19
CA VAL A 40 4.08 -0.06 -7.79
C VAL A 40 3.48 -1.26 -7.08
N ILE A 41 2.51 -1.93 -7.70
CA ILE A 41 1.94 -3.20 -7.24
C ILE A 41 2.82 -4.34 -7.77
N PRO A 42 3.28 -5.28 -6.93
CA PRO A 42 4.03 -6.44 -7.39
C PRO A 42 3.30 -7.21 -8.50
N SER A 43 4.03 -7.62 -9.55
CA SER A 43 3.44 -8.31 -10.70
C SER A 43 2.83 -9.69 -10.38
N ASP A 44 3.27 -10.30 -9.28
CA ASP A 44 2.75 -11.56 -8.76
C ASP A 44 1.63 -11.38 -7.72
N ALA A 45 1.19 -10.15 -7.49
CA ALA A 45 0.17 -9.85 -6.50
C ALA A 45 -1.17 -10.49 -6.85
N VAL A 46 -1.70 -11.28 -5.92
CA VAL A 46 -3.04 -11.89 -6.02
C VAL A 46 -3.95 -11.20 -5.02
N LYS A 47 -5.09 -10.67 -5.48
CA LYS A 47 -6.09 -10.07 -4.60
C LYS A 47 -6.73 -11.17 -3.74
N VAL A 48 -6.69 -11.02 -2.43
CA VAL A 48 -7.24 -11.99 -1.47
C VAL A 48 -8.46 -11.46 -0.71
N LYS A 49 -8.59 -10.14 -0.56
CA LYS A 49 -9.72 -9.50 0.13
C LYS A 49 -10.02 -8.14 -0.47
N GLU A 50 -11.28 -7.74 -0.43
CA GLU A 50 -11.75 -6.41 -0.79
C GLU A 50 -12.82 -5.99 0.21
N TYR A 51 -12.71 -4.77 0.76
CA TYR A 51 -13.67 -4.25 1.72
C TYR A 51 -13.63 -2.71 1.76
N THR A 52 -14.69 -2.13 2.32
CA THR A 52 -14.76 -0.69 2.59
C THR A 52 -14.44 -0.48 4.07
N ASP A 53 -13.41 0.30 4.35
CA ASP A 53 -12.96 0.61 5.73
C ASP A 53 -13.79 1.75 6.34
N ASN A 54 -14.19 2.71 5.50
CA ASN A 54 -15.14 3.77 5.81
C ASN A 54 -15.70 4.36 4.50
N GLU A 55 -16.62 5.33 4.60
CA GLU A 55 -17.32 5.94 3.44
C GLU A 55 -16.39 6.51 2.35
N VAL A 56 -15.11 6.76 2.66
CA VAL A 56 -14.14 7.39 1.76
C VAL A 56 -12.93 6.51 1.44
N ARG A 57 -12.94 5.23 1.88
CA ARG A 57 -11.81 4.30 1.70
C ARG A 57 -12.25 2.92 1.26
N LYS A 58 -11.79 2.54 0.06
CA LYS A 58 -11.86 1.18 -0.45
C LYS A 58 -10.51 0.50 -0.31
N VAL A 59 -10.48 -0.65 0.36
CA VAL A 59 -9.26 -1.40 0.67
C VAL A 59 -9.24 -2.72 -0.09
N PHE A 60 -8.11 -2.99 -0.73
CA PHE A 60 -7.82 -4.23 -1.41
C PHE A 60 -6.59 -4.86 -0.75
N GLN A 61 -6.74 -6.07 -0.23
CA GLN A 61 -5.64 -6.83 0.31
C GLN A 61 -5.11 -7.77 -0.75
N TYR A 62 -3.79 -7.83 -0.88
CA TYR A 62 -3.08 -8.67 -1.82
C TYR A 62 -2.05 -9.53 -1.11
N GLU A 63 -1.67 -10.62 -1.75
CA GLU A 63 -0.55 -11.47 -1.39
C GLU A 63 0.46 -11.49 -2.54
N SER A 64 1.75 -11.30 -2.23
CA SER A 64 2.87 -11.37 -3.18
C SER A 64 4.05 -12.12 -2.58
N LYS A 65 4.53 -13.14 -3.27
CA LYS A 65 5.73 -13.90 -2.89
C LYS A 65 6.97 -13.06 -3.07
N LEU A 66 7.04 -12.29 -4.16
CA LEU A 66 8.14 -11.37 -4.42
C LEU A 66 8.28 -10.33 -3.31
N LEU A 67 7.16 -9.82 -2.79
CA LEU A 67 7.18 -8.89 -1.67
C LEU A 67 7.57 -9.58 -0.36
N ALA A 68 7.10 -10.80 -0.11
CA ALA A 68 7.48 -11.59 1.06
C ALA A 68 9.01 -11.76 1.16
N ASP A 69 9.65 -12.08 0.03
CA ASP A 69 11.11 -12.26 -0.03
C ASP A 69 11.86 -10.93 0.11
N ARG A 70 11.42 -9.88 -0.60
CA ARG A 70 12.09 -8.57 -0.59
C ARG A 70 11.99 -7.85 0.75
N LEU A 71 10.87 -8.00 1.46
CA LEU A 71 10.59 -7.37 2.74
C LEU A 71 10.63 -8.36 3.90
N LYS A 72 11.37 -9.47 3.77
CA LYS A 72 11.43 -10.51 4.81
C LYS A 72 11.71 -9.95 6.21
N GLY A 73 12.65 -9.02 6.35
CA GLY A 73 12.96 -8.40 7.65
C GLY A 73 11.80 -7.58 8.24
N TYR A 74 11.00 -6.92 7.38
CA TYR A 74 9.78 -6.21 7.82
C TYR A 74 8.73 -7.20 8.32
N TYR A 75 8.49 -8.29 7.58
CA TYR A 75 7.49 -9.29 7.96
C TYR A 75 7.93 -10.12 9.17
N ASP A 76 9.22 -10.48 9.28
CA ASP A 76 9.77 -11.14 10.45
C ASP A 76 9.56 -10.27 11.70
N PHE A 77 9.81 -8.96 11.60
CA PHE A 77 9.53 -8.01 12.67
C PHE A 77 8.03 -7.87 12.94
N GLY A 78 7.22 -7.73 11.89
CA GLY A 78 5.76 -7.63 11.97
C GLY A 78 5.14 -8.82 12.71
N ALA A 79 5.61 -10.03 12.44
CA ALA A 79 5.15 -11.25 13.13
C ALA A 79 5.45 -11.25 14.64
N THR A 80 6.43 -10.46 15.12
CA THR A 80 6.67 -10.26 16.56
C THR A 80 5.66 -9.33 17.23
N LEU A 81 5.03 -8.44 16.46
CA LEU A 81 4.05 -7.46 16.94
C LEU A 81 2.62 -7.94 16.74
N ASP A 82 2.37 -8.59 15.61
CA ASP A 82 1.08 -9.14 15.21
C ASP A 82 1.28 -10.56 14.65
N PRO A 83 0.95 -11.61 15.42
CA PRO A 83 1.05 -13.00 14.98
C PRO A 83 0.17 -13.34 13.77
N GLU A 84 -0.84 -12.53 13.45
CA GLU A 84 -1.68 -12.71 12.26
C GLU A 84 -1.05 -12.10 11.00
N SER A 85 0.04 -11.34 11.15
CA SER A 85 0.81 -10.79 10.03
C SER A 85 1.46 -11.90 9.23
N LYS A 86 1.07 -12.03 7.96
CA LYS A 86 1.61 -13.02 7.04
C LYS A 86 2.61 -12.37 6.08
N PRO A 87 3.77 -12.99 5.82
CA PRO A 87 4.71 -12.51 4.82
C PRO A 87 4.04 -12.33 3.46
N GLY A 88 4.36 -11.22 2.78
CA GLY A 88 3.85 -10.92 1.45
C GLY A 88 2.46 -10.30 1.41
N ILE A 89 1.78 -10.14 2.56
CA ILE A 89 0.52 -9.42 2.61
C ILE A 89 0.77 -7.91 2.56
N PHE A 90 0.07 -7.24 1.67
CA PHE A 90 0.04 -5.79 1.58
C PHE A 90 -1.36 -5.31 1.21
N ILE A 91 -1.61 -4.03 1.42
CA ILE A 91 -2.89 -3.39 1.13
C ILE A 91 -2.72 -2.27 0.11
N VAL A 92 -3.74 -2.12 -0.73
CA VAL A 92 -3.95 -0.98 -1.61
C VAL A 92 -5.21 -0.27 -1.14
N ILE A 93 -5.10 0.98 -0.76
CA ILE A 93 -6.22 1.82 -0.29
C ILE A 93 -6.49 2.86 -1.37
N LEU A 94 -7.68 2.81 -1.96
CA LEU A 94 -8.20 3.89 -2.79
C LEU A 94 -8.95 4.85 -1.87
N LYS A 95 -8.45 6.08 -1.76
CA LYS A 95 -9.19 7.17 -1.11
C LYS A 95 -10.02 7.89 -2.16
N HIS A 96 -11.25 8.21 -1.81
CA HIS A 96 -12.17 8.86 -2.73
C HIS A 96 -13.04 9.89 -2.04
N ASP A 97 -13.63 10.77 -2.83
CA ASP A 97 -14.71 11.66 -2.45
C ASP A 97 -15.93 11.41 -3.35
N ASP A 98 -16.92 12.32 -3.31
CA ASP A 98 -18.11 12.24 -4.16
C ASP A 98 -17.81 12.36 -5.66
N SER A 99 -16.61 12.84 -6.02
CA SER A 99 -16.22 13.09 -7.40
C SER A 99 -15.36 11.96 -7.99
N GLY A 100 -14.56 11.27 -7.17
CA GLY A 100 -13.82 10.07 -7.60
C GLY A 100 -12.59 9.75 -6.75
N ILE A 101 -11.63 9.01 -7.31
CA ILE A 101 -10.42 8.62 -6.57
C ILE A 101 -9.43 9.79 -6.48
N ILE A 102 -9.05 10.13 -5.25
CA ILE A 102 -8.13 11.24 -4.94
C ILE A 102 -6.70 10.77 -4.69
N SER A 103 -6.52 9.52 -4.25
CA SER A 103 -5.20 8.93 -4.05
C SER A 103 -5.24 7.41 -3.95
N VAL A 104 -4.11 6.77 -4.27
CA VAL A 104 -3.84 5.36 -3.99
C VAL A 104 -2.71 5.26 -2.97
N VAL A 105 -2.92 4.49 -1.90
CA VAL A 105 -1.88 4.13 -0.94
C VAL A 105 -1.57 2.65 -1.07
N VAL A 106 -0.32 2.29 -1.31
CA VAL A 106 0.16 0.90 -1.26
C VAL A 106 1.02 0.75 -0.02
N GLY A 107 0.63 -0.11 0.92
CA GLY A 107 1.30 -0.27 2.21
C GLY A 107 1.55 -1.74 2.56
N ALA A 108 2.71 -2.07 3.10
CA ALA A 108 3.03 -3.42 3.54
C ALA A 108 2.24 -3.79 4.81
N GLY A 109 1.77 -5.04 4.90
CA GLY A 109 0.91 -5.52 5.98
C GLY A 109 -0.59 -5.49 5.65
N ASN A 110 -1.42 -5.78 6.64
CA ASN A 110 -2.87 -5.98 6.53
C ASN A 110 -3.69 -4.98 7.34
N ASN A 111 -3.06 -4.02 8.02
CA ASN A 111 -3.73 -3.04 8.87
C ASN A 111 -3.82 -1.67 8.14
N PRO A 112 -5.02 -1.24 7.72
CA PRO A 112 -5.25 -0.03 6.91
C PRO A 112 -5.14 1.32 7.65
#